data_AF-Q8YQ46-F1
#
_entry.id   AF-Q8YQ46-F1
#
_cell.length_a   1.000
_cell.length_b   1.000
_cell.length_c   1.000
_cell.angle_alpha   90.00
_cell.angle_beta   90.00
_cell.angle_gamma   90.00
#
_symmetry.space_group_name_H-M   'P 1'
#
loop_
_entity.id
_entity.type
_entity.pdbx_description
1 polymer ?
#
loop_
_entity_poly.entity_id
_entity_poly.type
_entity_poly.pdbx_seq_one_letter_code
_entity_poly.pdbx_strand_id
1 'polypeptide(L)'
;MNQPSNLQVKYKKIFPIFMLICSIFILYVSLVAGFSLNTITGLILLLLSFLMLTRTVAVITPNEIQMMNLLGITVKTYSYTPDQIVIANNSVYVNGKKVLSGLWADINIKEVKEFFLQIQEEQ
;
A
#
# COMPACT_ATOMS: atom_id res chain seq x y z
N MET A 1 -11.75 17.31 18.13
CA MET A 1 -11.19 16.96 16.80
C MET A 1 -10.96 15.46 16.86
N ASN A 2 -11.80 14.64 16.21
CA ASN A 2 -11.68 13.18 16.28
C ASN A 2 -10.50 12.76 15.40
N GLN A 3 -9.32 12.66 16.01
CA GLN A 3 -8.10 12.29 15.31
C GLN A 3 -8.13 10.79 14.94
N PRO A 4 -7.58 10.41 13.78
CA PRO A 4 -7.61 9.03 13.35
C PRO A 4 -6.67 8.21 14.23
N SER A 5 -7.23 7.25 14.97
CA SER A 5 -6.50 6.24 15.75
C SER A 5 -5.62 5.31 14.89
N ASN A 6 -5.64 5.49 13.57
CA ASN A 6 -4.88 4.73 12.61
C ASN A 6 -4.51 5.58 11.37
N LEU A 7 -3.30 5.37 10.85
CA LEU A 7 -2.84 5.93 9.60
C LEU A 7 -2.82 4.85 8.53
N GLN A 8 -3.54 5.05 7.43
CA GLN A 8 -3.64 4.09 6.34
C GLN A 8 -2.70 4.44 5.20
N VAL A 9 -1.78 3.53 4.87
CA VAL A 9 -0.82 3.67 3.77
C VAL A 9 -1.30 2.84 2.58
N LYS A 10 -1.53 3.48 1.43
CA LYS A 10 -2.02 2.83 0.19
C LYS A 10 -0.89 2.50 -0.78
N TYR A 11 -1.21 1.77 -1.85
CA TYR A 11 -0.25 1.53 -2.93
C TYR A 11 0.02 2.82 -3.70
N LYS A 12 1.26 2.97 -4.19
CA LYS A 12 1.63 4.07 -5.07
C LYS A 12 0.84 3.98 -6.37
N LYS A 13 0.00 4.98 -6.63
CA LYS A 13 -1.00 4.94 -7.71
C LYS A 13 -0.42 4.76 -9.12
N ILE A 14 0.82 5.20 -9.35
CA ILE A 14 1.47 5.17 -10.68
C ILE A 14 1.47 3.77 -11.30
N PHE A 15 1.78 2.75 -10.50
CA PHE A 15 1.92 1.37 -10.97
C PHE A 15 0.58 0.70 -11.32
N PRO A 16 -0.44 0.71 -10.44
CA PRO A 16 -1.73 0.14 -10.80
C PRO A 16 -2.48 0.93 -11.87
N ILE A 17 -2.27 2.26 -11.98
CA ILE A 17 -2.80 3.02 -13.13
C ILE A 17 -2.17 2.52 -14.44
N PHE A 18 -0.86 2.33 -14.47
CA PHE A 18 -0.18 1.79 -15.64
C PHE A 18 -0.71 0.38 -16.00
N MET A 19 -0.83 -0.51 -15.02
CA MET A 19 -1.41 -1.84 -15.26
C MET A 19 -2.87 -1.79 -15.74
N LEU A 20 -3.67 -0.87 -15.21
CA LEU A 20 -5.05 -0.66 -15.64
C LEU A 20 -5.09 -0.30 -17.13
N ILE A 21 -4.27 0.66 -17.56
CA ILE A 21 -4.18 1.06 -18.98
C ILE A 21 -3.75 -0.13 -19.86
N CYS A 22 -2.72 -0.88 -19.46
CA CYS A 22 -2.27 -2.06 -20.19
C CYS A 22 -3.36 -3.14 -20.29
N SER A 23 -4.08 -3.40 -19.19
CA SER A 23 -5.17 -4.39 -19.18
C SER A 23 -6.31 -4.00 -20.11
N ILE A 24 -6.73 -2.73 -20.11
CA ILE A 24 -7.75 -2.21 -21.02
C ILE A 24 -7.31 -2.39 -22.47
N PHE A 25 -6.04 -2.09 -22.78
CA PHE A 25 -5.50 -2.26 -24.12
C PHE A 25 -5.50 -3.73 -24.57
N ILE A 26 -5.05 -4.65 -23.71
CA ILE A 26 -5.04 -6.10 -24.02
C ILE A 26 -6.46 -6.62 -24.27
N LEU A 27 -7.43 -6.19 -23.45
CA LEU A 27 -8.83 -6.57 -23.60
C LEU A 27 -9.45 -6.00 -24.88
N TYR A 28 -9.13 -4.76 -25.22
CA TYR A 28 -9.55 -4.15 -26.48
C TYR A 28 -9.02 -4.91 -27.69
N VAL A 29 -7.72 -5.21 -27.72
CA VAL A 29 -7.10 -6.01 -28.80
C VAL A 29 -7.72 -7.40 -28.86
N SER A 30 -7.96 -8.04 -27.71
CA SER A 30 -8.63 -9.34 -27.66
C SER A 30 -10.06 -9.31 -28.21
N LEU A 31 -10.78 -8.22 -28.00
CA LEU A 31 -12.14 -8.06 -28.53
C LEU A 31 -12.15 -7.95 -30.05
N VAL A 32 -11.13 -7.31 -30.63
CA VAL A 32 -10.98 -7.15 -32.09
C VAL A 32 -10.39 -8.39 -32.75
N ALA A 33 -9.37 -9.01 -32.15
CA ALA A 33 -8.62 -10.14 -32.73
C ALA A 33 -9.19 -11.52 -32.37
N GLY A 34 -10.13 -11.59 -31.43
CA GLY A 34 -10.72 -12.83 -30.92
C GLY A 34 -10.13 -13.29 -29.58
N PHE A 35 -10.88 -14.18 -28.93
CA PHE A 35 -10.53 -14.69 -27.60
C PHE A 35 -9.21 -15.46 -27.62
N SER A 36 -8.31 -15.11 -26.72
CA SER A 36 -7.00 -15.75 -26.58
C SER A 36 -6.55 -15.82 -25.12
N LEU A 37 -5.42 -16.47 -24.87
CA LEU A 37 -4.82 -16.53 -23.54
C LEU A 37 -4.54 -15.12 -22.97
N ASN A 38 -4.21 -14.16 -23.85
CA ASN A 38 -4.01 -12.76 -23.50
C ASN A 38 -5.28 -12.12 -22.92
N THR A 39 -6.47 -12.56 -23.33
CA THR A 39 -7.74 -12.07 -22.79
C THR A 39 -7.87 -12.41 -21.30
N ILE A 40 -7.50 -13.63 -20.91
CA ILE A 40 -7.50 -14.07 -19.52
C ILE A 40 -6.45 -13.28 -18.72
N THR A 41 -5.25 -13.11 -19.27
CA THR A 41 -4.21 -12.28 -18.65
C THR A 41 -4.69 -10.83 -18.45
N GLY A 42 -5.36 -10.25 -19.45
CA GLY A 42 -5.96 -8.91 -19.37
C GLY A 42 -6.99 -8.80 -18.25
N LEU A 43 -7.87 -9.80 -18.10
CA LEU A 43 -8.87 -9.83 -17.02
C LEU A 43 -8.23 -9.92 -15.63
N ILE A 44 -7.22 -10.78 -15.46
CA ILE A 44 -6.50 -10.91 -14.19
C ILE A 44 -5.78 -9.60 -13.85
N LEU A 45 -5.12 -9.00 -14.84
CA LEU A 45 -4.39 -7.75 -14.67
C LEU A 45 -5.33 -6.58 -14.34
N LEU A 46 -6.50 -6.54 -14.99
CA LEU A 46 -7.57 -5.59 -14.69
C LEU A 46 -8.00 -5.71 -13.23
N LEU A 47 -8.31 -6.92 -12.76
CA LEU A 47 -8.72 -7.18 -11.38
C LEU A 47 -7.64 -6.77 -10.37
N LEU A 48 -6.38 -7.14 -10.63
CA LEU A 48 -5.25 -6.78 -9.77
C LEU A 48 -5.03 -5.27 -9.69
N SER A 49 -5.06 -4.58 -10.83
CA SER A 49 -4.90 -3.13 -10.88
C SER A 49 -6.00 -2.42 -10.09
N PHE A 50 -7.24 -2.89 -10.19
CA PHE A 50 -8.37 -2.36 -9.45
C PHE A 50 -8.24 -2.59 -7.93
N LEU A 51 -7.84 -3.80 -7.52
CA LEU A 51 -7.59 -4.10 -6.11
C LEU A 51 -6.46 -3.23 -5.54
N MET A 52 -5.38 -3.05 -6.29
CA MET A 52 -4.27 -2.18 -5.87
C MET A 52 -4.66 -0.71 -5.70
N LEU A 53 -5.60 -0.20 -6.52
CA LEU A 53 -6.09 1.18 -6.39
C LEU A 53 -6.99 1.39 -5.16
N THR A 54 -7.72 0.36 -4.75
CA THR A 54 -8.75 0.47 -3.71
C THR A 54 -8.24 0.05 -2.34
N ARG A 55 -7.25 -0.84 -2.27
CA ARG A 55 -6.82 -1.48 -1.03
C ARG A 55 -5.65 -0.78 -0.36
N THR A 56 -5.63 -0.87 0.97
CA THR A 56 -4.57 -0.37 1.83
C THR A 56 -3.44 -1.40 1.91
N VAL A 57 -2.19 -0.93 1.86
CA VAL A 57 -0.96 -1.75 2.00
C VAL A 57 -0.67 -2.00 3.47
N ALA A 58 -0.77 -0.96 4.29
CA ALA A 58 -0.51 -1.06 5.71
C ALA A 58 -1.34 -0.07 6.51
N VAL A 59 -1.63 -0.46 7.75
CA VAL A 59 -2.27 0.38 8.76
C VAL A 59 -1.28 0.54 9.89
N ILE A 60 -0.92 1.79 10.19
CA ILE A 60 -0.06 2.15 11.31
C ILE A 60 -1.00 2.58 12.45
N THR A 61 -0.98 1.85 13.55
CA THR A 61 -1.66 2.21 14.80
C THR A 61 -0.60 2.54 15.85
N PRO A 62 -0.93 3.15 17.00
CA PRO A 62 0.07 3.64 17.95
C PRO A 62 1.14 2.62 18.41
N ASN A 63 0.78 1.34 18.46
CA ASN A 63 1.64 0.27 18.98
C ASN A 63 2.08 -0.75 17.92
N GLU A 64 1.49 -0.72 16.72
CA GLU A 64 1.74 -1.74 15.71
C GLU A 64 1.55 -1.26 14.26
N ILE A 65 2.33 -1.85 13.36
CA ILE A 65 2.16 -1.72 11.92
C ILE A 65 1.58 -3.03 11.39
N GLN A 66 0.36 -2.98 10.88
CA GLN A 66 -0.29 -4.12 10.23
C GLN A 66 -0.10 -4.02 8.72
N MET A 67 0.54 -5.04 8.12
CA MET A 67 0.68 -5.19 6.67
C MET A 67 -0.49 -6.01 6.14
N MET A 68 -1.16 -5.50 5.12
CA MET A 68 -2.32 -6.11 4.49
C MET A 68 -2.00 -6.63 3.10
N ASN A 69 -2.62 -7.73 2.69
CA ASN A 69 -2.61 -8.17 1.30
C ASN A 69 -3.62 -7.40 0.45
N LEU A 70 -3.66 -7.70 -0.85
CA LEU A 70 -4.63 -7.12 -1.80
C LEU A 70 -6.10 -7.50 -1.52
N LEU A 71 -6.36 -8.46 -0.63
CA LEU A 71 -7.70 -8.79 -0.18
C LEU A 71 -8.10 -7.97 1.06
N GLY A 72 -7.18 -7.18 1.64
CA GLY A 72 -7.39 -6.45 2.88
C GLY A 72 -7.24 -7.32 4.13
N ILE A 73 -6.63 -8.50 4.03
CA ILE A 73 -6.34 -9.37 5.17
C ILE A 73 -4.96 -9.01 5.72
N THR A 74 -4.86 -8.83 7.03
CA THR A 74 -3.58 -8.63 7.72
C THR A 74 -2.73 -9.89 7.59
N VAL A 75 -1.61 -9.77 6.87
CA VAL A 75 -0.65 -10.87 6.66
C VAL A 75 0.41 -10.88 7.75
N LYS A 76 0.78 -9.69 8.24
CA LYS A 76 1.85 -9.57 9.22
C LYS A 76 1.67 -8.33 10.08
N THR A 77 1.95 -8.48 11.37
CA THR A 77 1.90 -7.39 12.34
C THR A 77 3.30 -7.18 12.90
N TYR A 78 3.70 -5.92 13.03
CA TYR A 78 4.96 -5.50 13.63
C TYR A 78 4.66 -4.58 14.81
N SER A 79 4.73 -5.12 16.01
CA SER A 79 4.67 -4.30 17.23
C SER A 79 5.94 -3.46 17.36
N TYR A 80 5.82 -2.23 17.81
CA TYR A 80 6.94 -1.31 17.97
C TYR A 80 6.73 -0.39 19.17
N THR A 81 7.82 0.17 19.66
CA THR A 81 7.82 1.35 20.55
C THR A 81 8.32 2.58 19.76
N PRO A 82 7.91 3.81 20.13
CA PRO A 82 8.22 5.00 19.33
C PRO A 82 9.72 5.24 19.06
N ASP A 83 10.59 4.83 19.99
CA ASP A 83 12.06 4.89 19.90
C ASP A 83 12.66 3.93 18.86
N GLN A 84 11.92 2.88 18.47
CA GLN A 84 12.40 1.86 17.52
C GLN A 84 12.09 2.21 16.06
N ILE A 85 11.40 3.33 15.81
CA ILE A 85 10.96 3.73 14.47
C ILE A 85 11.98 4.66 13.85
N VAL A 86 12.42 4.31 12.65
CA VAL A 86 13.28 5.17 11.84
C VAL A 86 12.63 5.37 10.47
N ILE A 87 12.42 6.62 10.09
CA ILE A 87 11.97 6.99 8.76
C ILE A 87 13.19 7.48 7.97
N ALA A 88 13.59 6.71 6.97
CA ALA A 88 14.71 7.04 6.10
C ALA A 88 14.38 6.65 4.66
N ASN A 89 14.83 7.44 3.67
CA ASN A 89 14.68 7.13 2.24
C ASN A 89 13.25 6.74 1.84
N ASN A 90 12.27 7.54 2.27
CA ASN A 90 10.85 7.30 2.02
C ASN A 90 10.37 5.89 2.43
N SER A 91 10.97 5.32 3.48
CA SER A 91 10.70 3.97 3.96
C SER A 91 10.62 3.98 5.48
N VAL A 92 9.79 3.10 6.04
CA VAL A 92 9.64 2.96 7.49
C VAL A 92 10.38 1.71 7.94
N TYR A 93 11.28 1.90 8.90
CA TYR A 93 12.05 0.85 9.54
C TYR A 93 11.60 0.70 10.98
N VAL A 94 11.40 -0.54 11.41
CA VAL A 94 11.11 -0.91 12.80
C VAL A 94 12.26 -1.79 13.28
N ASN A 95 12.96 -1.35 14.32
CA ASN A 95 14.08 -2.08 14.91
C ASN A 95 15.12 -2.50 13.83
N GLY A 96 15.49 -1.55 12.98
CA GLY A 96 16.44 -1.75 11.85
C GLY A 96 15.90 -2.56 10.66
N LYS A 97 14.70 -3.16 10.75
CA LYS A 97 14.09 -3.92 9.65
C LYS A 97 13.18 -3.03 8.81
N LYS A 98 13.33 -3.09 7.50
CA LYS A 98 12.45 -2.36 6.57
C LYS A 98 11.05 -2.99 6.56
N VAL A 99 10.06 -2.27 7.09
CA VAL A 99 8.66 -2.74 7.15
C VAL A 99 7.86 -2.19 5.98
N LEU A 100 8.03 -0.90 5.67
CA LEU A 100 7.36 -0.24 4.54
C LEU A 100 8.37 0.38 3.59
N SER A 101 8.12 0.23 2.29
CA SER A 101 8.99 0.72 1.23
C SER A 101 8.22 1.70 0.35
N GLY A 102 8.70 2.94 0.23
CA GLY A 102 8.12 3.97 -0.63
C GLY A 102 8.21 3.69 -2.13
N LEU A 103 8.83 2.59 -2.53
CA LEU A 103 8.78 2.06 -3.90
C LEU A 103 7.36 1.61 -4.26
N TRP A 104 6.69 0.92 -3.32
CA TRP A 104 5.38 0.29 -3.56
C TRP A 104 4.26 0.99 -2.81
N ALA A 105 4.58 1.62 -1.67
CA ALA A 105 3.64 2.31 -0.82
C ALA A 105 3.69 3.82 -1.05
N ASP A 106 2.52 4.46 -1.03
CA ASP A 106 2.38 5.91 -1.09
C ASP A 106 2.56 6.49 0.32
N ILE A 107 3.83 6.60 0.73
CA ILE A 107 4.21 7.05 2.07
C ILE A 107 4.34 8.57 2.06
N ASN A 108 3.43 9.25 2.75
CA ASN A 108 3.57 10.67 3.03
C ASN A 108 4.43 10.86 4.30
N ILE A 109 5.73 11.14 4.12
CA ILE A 109 6.69 11.26 5.22
C ILE A 109 6.24 12.27 6.28
N LYS A 110 5.61 13.38 5.87
CA LYS A 110 5.15 14.43 6.80
C LYS A 110 4.06 13.88 7.72
N GLU A 111 3.05 13.28 7.12
CA GLU A 111 1.90 12.70 7.83
C GLU A 111 2.33 11.55 8.75
N VAL A 112 3.24 10.69 8.29
CA VAL A 112 3.79 9.60 9.10
C VAL A 112 4.60 10.16 10.28
N LYS A 113 5.41 11.20 10.07
CA LYS A 113 6.20 11.83 11.13
C LYS A 113 5.31 12.54 12.16
N GLU A 114 4.30 13.28 11.70
CA GLU A 114 3.31 13.93 12.56
C GLU A 114 2.55 12.91 13.40
N PHE A 115 2.15 11.78 12.81
CA PHE A 115 1.49 10.69 13.53
C PHE A 115 2.38 10.11 14.65
N PHE A 116 3.66 9.86 14.40
CA PHE A 116 4.57 9.34 15.44
C PHE A 116 4.92 10.37 16.52
N LEU A 117 5.03 11.66 16.17
CA LEU A 117 5.24 12.71 17.17
C LEU A 117 4.03 12.83 18.11
N GLN A 118 2.82 12.73 17.59
CA GLN A 118 1.60 12.73 18.42
C GLN A 118 1.57 11.54 19.39
N ILE A 119 1.94 10.34 18.94
CA ILE A 119 2.01 9.16 19.80
C ILE A 119 3.03 9.35 20.95
N GLN A 120 4.13 10.07 20.70
CA GLN A 120 5.12 10.37 21.75
C GLN A 120 4.65 11.44 22.73
N GLU A 121 3.79 12.38 22.34
CA GLU A 121 3.23 13.40 23.23
C GLU A 121 2.08 12.88 24.11
N GLU A 122 1.39 11.81 23.69
CA GLU A 122 0.32 11.16 24.46
C GLU A 122 0.81 10.11 25.48
N GLN A 123 2.10 9.74 25.44
CA GLN A 123 2.74 8.79 26.38
C GLN A 123 3.48 9.50 27.51
#